data_AF-A0A3P7E8I0-F1
#
_entry.id   AF-A0A3P7E8I0-F1
#
_cell.length_a   1.000
_cell.length_b   1.000
_cell.length_c   1.000
_cell.angle_alpha   90.00
_cell.angle_beta   90.00
_cell.angle_gamma   90.00
#
_symmetry.space_group_name_H-M   'P 1'
#
loop_
_entity.id
_entity.type
_entity.pdbx_description
1 polymer ?
#
loop_
_entity_poly.entity_id
_entity_poly.type
_entity_poly.pdbx_seq_one_letter_code
_entity_poly.pdbx_strand_id
1 'polypeptide(L)'
;MGGTCSCIAPEGGHIPKSLYKPVEEVRVLNFNSLQKTIYDLWSQTVIEDDVLKSTYQSANIYKGTPHEVVVRVTTEGCVLTWDFDILKVSLIGECEFLIYYTEKQVEANTTPNSPSVLTSVERVTAAIGNTVTNSALLCDPKLTIGVNLKLEEKPVQFTEGDSMQGSHYCPQAGFYILQWRHLESVQNQSFDFSLSGHKCKIMYYHELLDSLDFRQVNDSTKFYLI
;
A
#
# COMPACT_ATOMS: atom_id res chain seq x y z
N MET A 1 -12.78 2.82 -32.86
CA MET A 1 -11.59 2.99 -33.71
C MET A 1 -12.03 3.00 -35.17
N GLY A 2 -11.95 4.14 -35.88
CA GLY A 2 -12.55 4.34 -37.21
C GLY A 2 -11.58 4.25 -38.40
N GLY A 3 -10.52 3.44 -38.29
CA GLY A 3 -9.55 3.22 -39.38
C GLY A 3 -9.92 2.02 -40.25
N THR A 4 -9.38 1.95 -41.47
CA THR A 4 -9.61 0.86 -42.44
C THR A 4 -8.73 -0.39 -42.22
N CYS A 5 -7.97 -0.43 -41.12
CA CYS A 5 -7.11 -1.56 -40.77
C CYS A 5 -7.93 -2.64 -40.04
N SER A 6 -7.95 -3.86 -40.59
CA SER A 6 -8.45 -5.05 -39.89
C SER A 6 -7.36 -5.57 -38.94
N CYS A 7 -7.54 -5.38 -37.63
CA CYS A 7 -6.75 -6.09 -36.62
C CYS A 7 -7.56 -7.25 -36.03
N ILE A 8 -6.94 -8.43 -35.96
CA ILE A 8 -7.44 -9.55 -35.16
C ILE A 8 -6.74 -9.44 -33.81
N ALA A 9 -7.22 -8.53 -32.95
CA ALA A 9 -6.83 -8.53 -31.55
C ALA A 9 -7.83 -9.43 -30.82
N PRO A 10 -7.40 -10.53 -30.18
CA PRO A 10 -8.31 -11.26 -29.31
C PRO A 10 -8.82 -10.30 -28.23
N GLU A 11 -10.08 -10.44 -27.85
CA GLU A 11 -10.61 -9.76 -26.68
C GLU A 11 -9.78 -10.24 -25.50
N GLY A 12 -8.89 -9.38 -25.00
CA GLY A 12 -8.10 -9.69 -23.81
C GLY A 12 -9.03 -10.03 -22.65
N GLY A 13 -8.53 -10.77 -21.67
CA GLY A 13 -9.30 -11.12 -20.49
C GLY A 13 -8.38 -11.33 -19.30
N HIS A 14 -8.95 -11.28 -18.10
CA HIS A 14 -8.20 -11.61 -16.88
C HIS A 14 -7.66 -13.04 -16.99
N ILE A 15 -6.34 -13.20 -16.82
CA ILE A 15 -5.73 -14.51 -16.65
C ILE A 15 -6.04 -14.97 -15.20
N PRO A 16 -6.73 -16.11 -15.00
CA PRO A 16 -6.97 -16.64 -13.66
C PRO A 16 -5.67 -16.79 -12.86
N LYS A 17 -5.68 -16.40 -11.57
CA LYS A 17 -4.51 -16.52 -10.67
C LYS A 17 -3.93 -17.96 -10.65
N SER A 18 -4.75 -18.98 -10.89
CA SER A 18 -4.32 -20.38 -10.98
C SER A 18 -3.44 -20.70 -12.19
N LEU A 19 -3.41 -19.84 -13.21
CA LEU A 19 -2.52 -19.95 -14.37
C LEU A 19 -1.23 -19.13 -14.18
N TYR A 20 -1.10 -18.39 -13.07
CA TYR A 20 0.14 -17.71 -12.75
C TYR A 20 1.17 -18.77 -12.36
N LYS A 21 2.39 -18.62 -12.87
CA LYS A 21 3.49 -19.47 -12.43
C LYS A 21 3.75 -19.17 -10.95
N PRO A 22 3.75 -20.20 -10.06
CA PRO A 22 4.14 -20.01 -8.67
C PRO A 22 5.54 -19.40 -8.59
N VAL A 23 5.77 -18.50 -7.64
CA VAL A 23 7.08 -17.85 -7.39
C VAL A 23 8.17 -18.90 -7.17
N GLU A 24 7.79 -20.06 -6.63
CA GLU A 24 8.66 -21.18 -6.33
C GLU A 24 9.09 -21.98 -7.58
N GLU A 25 8.34 -21.95 -8.69
CA GLU A 25 8.63 -22.74 -9.89
C GLU A 25 9.64 -22.10 -10.84
N VAL A 26 9.97 -20.82 -10.67
CA VAL A 26 11.09 -20.18 -11.38
C VAL A 26 12.43 -20.80 -10.98
N ARG A 27 12.48 -21.44 -9.80
CA ARG A 27 13.69 -22.05 -9.23
C ARG A 27 14.00 -23.46 -9.76
N VAL A 28 13.14 -24.03 -10.60
CA VAL A 28 13.25 -25.43 -11.05
C VAL A 28 13.26 -25.53 -12.58
N LEU A 29 14.15 -24.79 -13.23
CA LEU A 29 14.54 -25.12 -14.59
C LEU A 29 15.68 -26.14 -14.52
N ASN A 30 15.50 -27.27 -15.20
CA ASN A 30 16.52 -28.30 -15.45
C ASN A 30 17.63 -27.69 -16.32
N PHE A 31 18.43 -26.81 -15.74
CA PHE A 31 19.54 -26.18 -16.41
C PHE A 31 20.66 -27.20 -16.57
N ASN A 32 21.06 -27.45 -17.82
CA ASN A 32 22.36 -28.06 -18.09
C ASN A 32 23.48 -27.11 -17.61
N SER A 33 24.65 -27.67 -17.30
CA SER A 33 25.75 -26.98 -16.59
C SER A 33 26.09 -25.58 -17.11
N LEU A 34 26.08 -25.37 -18.44
CA LEU A 34 26.32 -24.05 -19.06
C LEU A 34 25.21 -23.03 -18.79
N GLN A 35 23.98 -23.50 -18.74
CA GLN A 35 22.76 -22.71 -18.58
C GLN A 35 22.60 -22.32 -17.11
N LYS A 36 23.06 -23.18 -16.18
CA LYS A 36 23.24 -22.85 -14.77
C LYS A 36 24.32 -21.78 -14.57
N THR A 37 25.46 -21.87 -15.26
CA THR A 37 26.50 -20.83 -15.17
C THR A 37 26.03 -19.49 -15.72
N ILE A 38 25.29 -19.47 -16.82
CA ILE A 38 24.69 -18.23 -17.37
C ILE A 38 23.64 -17.67 -16.42
N TYR A 39 22.77 -18.52 -15.86
CA TYR A 39 21.78 -18.14 -14.86
C TYR A 39 22.44 -17.62 -13.59
N ASP A 40 23.48 -18.27 -13.06
CA ASP A 40 24.23 -17.83 -11.89
C ASP A 40 24.95 -16.49 -12.18
N LEU A 41 25.50 -16.28 -13.37
CA LEU A 41 26.09 -14.98 -13.77
C LEU A 41 25.03 -13.89 -13.90
N TRP A 42 23.88 -14.18 -14.52
CA TRP A 42 22.76 -13.25 -14.64
C TRP A 42 22.16 -12.93 -13.27
N SER A 43 21.97 -13.93 -12.39
CA SER A 43 21.47 -13.78 -11.01
C SER A 43 22.46 -13.06 -10.09
N GLN A 44 23.75 -13.09 -10.42
CA GLN A 44 24.79 -12.36 -9.70
C GLN A 44 24.95 -10.91 -10.20
N THR A 45 24.41 -10.61 -11.40
CA THR A 45 24.39 -9.26 -12.00
C THR A 45 23.03 -8.58 -11.83
N VAL A 46 21.95 -9.36 -11.72
CA VAL A 46 20.59 -8.93 -11.45
C VAL A 46 20.23 -9.50 -10.09
N ILE A 47 20.31 -8.67 -9.04
CA ILE A 47 19.85 -9.03 -7.71
C ILE A 47 18.31 -9.04 -7.77
N GLU A 48 17.68 -10.06 -8.36
CA GLU A 48 16.23 -10.10 -8.62
C GLU A 48 15.41 -10.08 -7.31
N ASP A 49 15.98 -10.61 -6.23
CA ASP A 49 15.41 -10.50 -4.87
C ASP A 49 15.53 -9.09 -4.26
N ASP A 50 16.36 -8.21 -4.83
CA ASP A 50 16.59 -6.83 -4.36
C ASP A 50 15.93 -5.80 -5.26
N VAL A 51 15.60 -6.11 -6.52
CA VAL A 51 14.84 -5.21 -7.41
C VAL A 51 13.36 -5.18 -7.06
N LEU A 52 12.75 -6.32 -6.70
CA LEU A 52 11.37 -6.33 -6.19
C LEU A 52 11.30 -5.82 -4.75
N LYS A 53 12.31 -6.12 -3.91
CA LYS A 53 12.43 -5.53 -2.55
C LYS A 53 12.81 -4.05 -2.55
N SER A 54 13.46 -3.53 -3.60
CA SER A 54 13.77 -2.09 -3.68
C SER A 54 12.53 -1.28 -4.03
N THR A 55 11.56 -1.91 -4.70
CA THR A 55 10.30 -1.27 -5.08
C THR A 55 9.28 -1.39 -3.96
N TYR A 56 9.00 -2.60 -3.48
CA TYR A 56 8.00 -2.83 -2.43
C TYR A 56 8.55 -2.65 -1.02
N GLN A 57 7.83 -1.91 -0.20
CA GLN A 57 8.08 -1.71 1.21
C GLN A 57 7.25 -2.69 2.05
N SER A 58 7.69 -3.02 3.26
CA SER A 58 6.91 -3.82 4.20
C SER A 58 6.73 -3.09 5.52
N ALA A 59 5.52 -3.16 6.09
CA ALA A 59 5.19 -2.55 7.36
C ALA A 59 4.42 -3.51 8.27
N ASN A 60 4.58 -3.33 9.58
CA ASN A 60 3.77 -3.98 10.58
C ASN A 60 2.82 -2.93 11.16
N ILE A 61 1.52 -3.21 11.11
CA ILE A 61 0.45 -2.39 11.65
C ILE A 61 0.02 -3.01 12.98
N TYR A 62 -0.07 -2.19 14.01
CA TYR A 62 -0.50 -2.62 15.33
C TYR A 62 -1.84 -1.98 15.69
N LYS A 63 -2.57 -2.61 16.60
CA LYS A 63 -3.76 -2.00 17.20
C LYS A 63 -3.44 -0.61 17.75
N GLY A 64 -4.23 0.39 17.35
CA GLY A 64 -4.05 1.79 17.77
C GLY A 64 -2.86 2.51 17.14
N THR A 65 -2.09 1.87 16.25
CA THR A 65 -0.95 2.47 15.56
C THR A 65 -1.07 2.21 14.06
N PRO A 66 -1.78 3.08 13.31
CA PRO A 66 -1.84 2.97 11.86
C PRO A 66 -0.46 3.14 11.21
N HIS A 67 -0.28 2.53 10.05
CA HIS A 67 0.83 2.81 9.14
C HIS A 67 0.40 3.92 8.17
N GLU A 68 1.18 4.99 8.08
CA GLU A 68 0.85 6.19 7.30
C GLU A 68 1.98 6.53 6.32
N VAL A 69 1.61 6.80 5.07
CA VAL A 69 2.51 7.29 4.03
C VAL A 69 1.99 8.64 3.55
N VAL A 70 2.77 9.69 3.79
CA VAL A 70 2.45 11.07 3.40
C VAL A 70 3.06 11.36 2.03
N VAL A 71 2.21 11.61 1.04
CA VAL A 71 2.59 11.94 -0.33
C VAL A 71 2.29 13.40 -0.60
N ARG A 72 3.33 14.19 -0.88
CA ARG A 72 3.19 15.60 -1.26
C ARG A 72 2.91 15.71 -2.76
N VAL A 73 1.78 16.30 -3.10
CA VAL A 73 1.37 16.60 -4.48
C VAL A 73 1.58 18.09 -4.72
N THR A 74 2.52 18.42 -5.61
CA THR A 74 2.90 19.82 -5.91
C THR A 74 2.03 20.48 -6.97
N THR A 75 1.46 19.67 -7.85
CA THR A 75 0.70 20.09 -9.03
C THR A 75 -0.63 19.35 -9.05
N GLU A 76 -1.71 20.07 -9.36
CA GLU A 76 -3.01 19.42 -9.53
C GLU A 76 -2.99 18.50 -10.74
N GLY A 77 -3.82 17.48 -10.68
CA GLY A 77 -4.02 16.55 -11.76
C GLY A 77 -3.00 15.43 -11.84
N CYS A 78 -2.05 15.30 -10.90
CA CYS A 78 -1.23 14.09 -10.71
C CYS A 78 -2.08 12.85 -10.46
N VAL A 79 -1.52 11.66 -10.67
CA VAL A 79 -2.18 10.39 -10.31
C VAL A 79 -1.34 9.66 -9.27
N LEU A 80 -1.94 9.46 -8.10
CA LEU A 80 -1.39 8.61 -7.05
C LEU A 80 -1.78 7.16 -7.35
N THR A 81 -0.81 6.24 -7.38
CA THR A 81 -1.04 4.81 -7.56
C THR A 81 -0.55 4.04 -6.34
N TRP A 82 -1.16 2.88 -6.10
CA TRP A 82 -0.73 1.96 -5.05
C TRP A 82 -1.00 0.51 -5.44
N ASP A 83 -0.17 -0.38 -4.90
CA ASP A 83 -0.39 -1.82 -4.89
C ASP A 83 0.04 -2.36 -3.51
N PHE A 84 -0.74 -3.26 -2.94
CA PHE A 84 -0.37 -3.89 -1.67
C PHE A 84 -0.95 -5.29 -1.49
N ASP A 85 -0.23 -6.09 -0.70
CA ASP A 85 -0.63 -7.40 -0.22
C ASP A 85 -0.74 -7.41 1.31
N ILE A 86 -1.83 -7.98 1.82
CA ILE A 86 -1.99 -8.28 3.23
C ILE A 86 -1.37 -9.64 3.53
N LEU A 87 -0.10 -9.62 3.95
CA LEU A 87 0.69 -10.83 4.21
C LEU A 87 0.23 -11.59 5.45
N LYS A 88 -0.33 -10.88 6.44
CA LYS A 88 -0.81 -11.45 7.70
C LYS A 88 -1.79 -10.50 8.36
N VAL A 89 -2.88 -11.02 8.93
CA VAL A 89 -3.74 -10.25 9.84
C VAL A 89 -3.86 -11.00 11.17
N SER A 90 -4.04 -10.28 12.28
CA SER A 90 -4.36 -10.94 13.55
C SER A 90 -5.73 -11.61 13.42
N LEU A 91 -5.93 -12.76 14.09
CA LEU A 91 -7.18 -13.52 14.04
C LEU A 91 -8.43 -12.74 14.49
N ILE A 92 -8.26 -11.58 15.12
CA ILE A 92 -9.30 -10.81 15.81
C ILE A 92 -9.58 -9.45 15.13
N GLY A 93 -9.05 -9.21 13.93
CA GLY A 93 -9.27 -7.93 13.24
C GLY A 93 -9.14 -8.02 11.72
N GLU A 94 -9.52 -6.92 11.07
CA GLU A 94 -9.34 -6.67 9.64
C GLU A 94 -8.34 -5.54 9.46
N CYS A 95 -7.66 -5.51 8.31
CA CYS A 95 -6.89 -4.34 7.90
C CYS A 95 -7.81 -3.40 7.11
N GLU A 96 -7.85 -2.12 7.47
CA GLU A 96 -8.60 -1.10 6.74
C GLU A 96 -7.63 -0.15 6.05
N PHE A 97 -7.82 0.07 4.75
CA PHE A 97 -7.08 1.03 3.95
C PHE A 97 -7.98 2.19 3.54
N LEU A 98 -7.43 3.40 3.58
CA LEU A 98 -8.10 4.62 3.16
C LEU A 98 -7.09 5.70 2.79
N ILE A 99 -7.57 6.75 2.11
CA ILE A 99 -6.76 7.91 1.72
C ILE A 99 -7.40 9.17 2.27
N TYR A 100 -6.59 9.98 2.96
CA TYR A 100 -6.96 11.33 3.34
C TYR A 100 -6.28 12.38 2.48
N TYR A 101 -6.82 13.60 2.50
CA TYR A 101 -6.21 14.79 1.92
C TYR A 101 -6.21 15.97 2.90
N THR A 102 -5.14 16.76 2.87
CA THR A 102 -5.06 18.04 3.56
C THR A 102 -4.25 19.07 2.76
N GLU A 103 -4.66 20.33 2.85
CA GLU A 103 -3.88 21.48 2.37
C GLU A 103 -2.83 21.93 3.39
N LYS A 104 -2.94 21.49 4.65
CA LYS A 104 -1.98 21.87 5.70
C LYS A 104 -0.67 21.15 5.48
N GLN A 105 0.41 21.86 5.73
CA GLN A 105 1.74 21.26 5.67
C GLN A 105 1.86 20.17 6.72
N VAL A 106 2.01 18.93 6.24
CA VAL A 106 2.35 17.78 7.07
C VAL A 106 3.84 17.53 6.86
N GLU A 107 4.59 17.43 7.96
CA GLU A 107 5.96 16.97 7.89
C GLU A 107 5.91 15.49 7.47
N ALA A 108 6.24 15.23 6.20
CA ALA A 108 6.45 13.86 5.76
C ALA A 108 7.57 13.30 6.63
N ASN A 109 7.26 12.29 7.44
CA ASN A 109 8.30 11.50 8.10
C ASN A 109 9.16 10.93 6.99
N THR A 110 10.28 11.60 6.71
CA THR A 110 11.24 11.20 5.69
C THR A 110 11.61 9.75 5.97
N THR A 111 11.29 8.86 5.03
CA THR A 111 11.71 7.46 4.95
C THR A 111 12.93 7.12 5.81
N PRO A 112 12.83 6.07 6.63
CA PRO A 112 13.98 5.20 6.75
C PRO A 112 13.58 3.73 6.61
N ASN A 113 14.50 2.95 6.09
CA ASN A 113 14.48 1.49 5.96
C ASN A 113 14.36 0.76 7.32
N SER A 114 13.34 1.05 8.13
CA SER A 114 13.17 0.48 9.46
C SER A 114 11.70 0.36 9.85
N PRO A 115 11.26 -0.84 10.30
CA PRO A 115 9.87 -1.04 10.70
C PRO A 115 9.60 -0.26 11.99
N SER A 116 8.71 0.73 11.91
CA SER A 116 7.89 1.23 13.03
C SER A 116 8.66 1.45 14.35
N VAL A 117 9.39 2.57 14.47
CA VAL A 117 10.07 2.94 15.71
C VAL A 117 9.10 3.66 16.65
N LEU A 118 8.09 2.93 17.13
CA LEU A 118 7.65 3.14 18.50
C LEU A 118 8.51 2.22 19.37
N THR A 119 9.16 2.77 20.38
CA THR A 119 9.75 1.97 21.45
C THR A 119 8.70 1.06 22.07
N SER A 120 9.09 -0.07 22.67
CA SER A 120 8.13 -0.96 23.34
C SER A 120 7.28 -0.21 24.37
N VAL A 121 7.82 0.84 25.01
CA VAL A 121 7.11 1.71 25.94
C VAL A 121 6.03 2.54 25.24
N GLU A 122 6.35 3.15 24.10
CA GLU A 122 5.38 3.94 23.33
C GLU A 122 4.27 3.07 22.77
N ARG A 123 4.58 1.83 22.31
CA ARG A 123 3.56 0.85 21.89
C ARG A 123 2.61 0.49 23.04
N VAL A 124 3.18 0.23 24.22
CA VAL A 124 2.41 -0.07 25.42
C VAL A 124 1.57 1.14 25.83
N THR A 125 2.11 2.36 25.72
CA THR A 125 1.38 3.60 26.04
C THR A 125 0.22 3.81 25.08
N ALA A 126 0.43 3.57 23.78
CA ALA A 126 -0.63 3.62 22.78
C ALA A 126 -1.71 2.54 23.00
N ALA A 127 -1.32 1.33 23.43
CA ALA A 127 -2.24 0.22 23.67
C ALA A 127 -3.01 0.33 25.01
N ILE A 128 -2.38 0.84 26.07
CA ILE A 128 -2.99 1.00 27.41
C ILE A 128 -3.76 2.32 27.50
N GLY A 129 -3.25 3.37 26.86
CA GLY A 129 -3.86 4.68 26.81
C GLY A 129 -4.92 4.75 25.72
N ASN A 130 -6.13 4.26 26.00
CA ASN A 130 -7.35 4.58 25.24
C ASN A 130 -7.71 6.10 25.29
N THR A 131 -6.72 6.95 25.54
CA THR A 131 -6.75 8.39 25.82
C THR A 131 -5.82 9.19 24.90
N VAL A 132 -5.14 8.56 23.92
CA VAL A 132 -4.27 9.29 22.98
C VAL A 132 -5.09 9.70 21.75
N THR A 133 -5.84 10.80 21.92
CA THR A 133 -6.47 11.66 20.91
C THR A 133 -7.32 10.96 19.85
N ASN A 134 -8.60 11.35 19.71
CA ASN A 134 -9.48 11.00 18.57
C ASN A 134 -8.96 11.53 17.20
N SER A 135 -7.66 11.77 17.07
CA SER A 135 -7.04 12.12 15.80
C SER A 135 -7.10 10.90 14.89
N ALA A 136 -7.62 11.13 13.69
CA ALA A 136 -7.62 10.15 12.63
C ALA A 136 -6.20 9.79 12.15
N LEU A 137 -5.19 10.63 12.48
CA LEU A 137 -3.83 10.56 11.97
C LEU A 137 -2.78 10.64 13.09
N LEU A 138 -1.69 9.88 12.94
CA LEU A 138 -0.49 9.98 13.78
C LEU A 138 0.47 11.07 13.30
N CYS A 139 0.59 11.28 11.99
CA CYS A 139 1.54 12.23 11.41
C CYS A 139 1.29 13.70 11.82
N ASP A 140 0.03 14.08 12.02
CA ASP A 140 -0.32 15.37 12.63
C ASP A 140 -1.63 15.24 13.43
N PRO A 141 -1.54 15.10 14.77
CA PRO A 141 -2.71 14.99 15.64
C PRO A 141 -3.65 16.21 15.64
N LYS A 142 -3.22 17.34 15.03
CA LYS A 142 -4.05 18.55 14.90
C LYS A 142 -4.98 18.49 13.70
N LEU A 143 -4.79 17.52 12.80
CA LEU A 143 -5.67 17.31 11.66
C LEU A 143 -6.99 16.68 12.12
N THR A 144 -8.10 17.30 11.75
CA THR A 144 -9.46 16.90 12.13
C THR A 144 -10.30 16.72 10.88
N ILE A 145 -10.90 15.54 10.73
CA ILE A 145 -11.80 15.20 9.63
C ILE A 145 -12.93 16.23 9.54
N GLY A 146 -13.18 16.75 8.34
CA GLY A 146 -14.23 17.74 8.06
C GLY A 146 -13.84 19.20 8.34
N VAL A 147 -12.65 19.44 8.90
CA VAL A 147 -12.14 20.81 9.14
C VAL A 147 -10.96 21.10 8.22
N ASN A 148 -9.86 20.39 8.41
CA ASN A 148 -8.62 20.55 7.65
C ASN A 148 -8.12 19.21 7.08
N LEU A 149 -8.89 18.14 7.27
CA LEU A 149 -8.63 16.82 6.74
C LEU A 149 -9.89 16.31 6.02
N LYS A 150 -9.73 15.83 4.79
CA LYS A 150 -10.79 15.24 3.99
C LYS A 150 -10.50 13.75 3.78
N LEU A 151 -11.55 12.95 3.68
CA LEU A 151 -11.46 11.55 3.27
C LEU A 151 -11.64 11.51 1.75
N GLU A 152 -10.57 11.19 1.01
CA GLU A 152 -10.59 11.16 -0.46
C GLU A 152 -11.04 9.81 -1.00
N GLU A 153 -10.51 8.72 -0.46
CA GLU A 153 -10.99 7.37 -0.77
C GLU A 153 -11.68 6.77 0.44
N LYS A 154 -12.84 6.15 0.20
CA LYS A 154 -13.60 5.49 1.25
C LYS A 154 -12.79 4.34 1.85
N PRO A 155 -12.93 4.09 3.17
CA PRO A 155 -12.29 2.95 3.78
C PRO A 155 -12.74 1.63 3.17
N VAL A 156 -11.77 0.75 2.93
CA VAL A 156 -11.98 -0.60 2.43
C VAL A 156 -11.32 -1.57 3.40
N GLN A 157 -12.03 -2.65 3.73
CA GLN A 157 -11.59 -3.68 4.66
C GLN A 157 -10.95 -4.86 3.90
N PHE A 158 -9.92 -5.44 4.49
CA PHE A 158 -9.13 -6.52 3.95
C PHE A 158 -8.79 -7.56 5.01
N THR A 159 -8.69 -8.80 4.57
CA THR A 159 -8.34 -9.99 5.32
C THR A 159 -6.97 -10.51 4.89
N GLU A 160 -6.45 -11.52 5.58
CA GLU A 160 -5.17 -12.13 5.22
C GLU A 160 -5.23 -12.78 3.83
N GLY A 161 -4.26 -12.47 2.98
CA GLY A 161 -4.19 -12.93 1.59
C GLY A 161 -4.92 -12.03 0.59
N ASP A 162 -5.62 -10.99 1.04
CA ASP A 162 -6.16 -9.99 0.14
C ASP A 162 -5.06 -9.09 -0.43
N SER A 163 -5.30 -8.63 -1.65
CA SER A 163 -4.45 -7.67 -2.34
C SER A 163 -5.29 -6.59 -3.00
N MET A 164 -4.75 -5.39 -3.13
CA MET A 164 -5.41 -4.29 -3.83
C MET A 164 -4.40 -3.46 -4.61
N GLN A 165 -4.71 -3.31 -5.90
CA GLN A 165 -4.12 -2.32 -6.77
C GLN A 165 -5.15 -1.22 -7.03
N GLY A 166 -4.71 0.04 -7.00
CA GLY A 166 -5.58 1.18 -7.18
C GLY A 166 -4.85 2.43 -7.64
N SER A 167 -5.66 3.42 -8.00
CA SER A 167 -5.18 4.78 -8.26
C SER A 167 -6.21 5.82 -7.85
N HIS A 168 -5.72 7.03 -7.64
CA HIS A 168 -6.52 8.20 -7.34
C HIS A 168 -5.99 9.38 -8.15
N TYR A 169 -6.87 10.01 -8.93
CA TYR A 169 -6.58 11.29 -9.56
C TYR A 169 -6.58 12.37 -8.48
N CYS A 170 -5.51 13.14 -8.35
CA CYS A 170 -5.34 14.17 -7.33
C CYS A 170 -5.87 15.52 -7.86
N PRO A 171 -7.12 15.93 -7.57
CA PRO A 171 -7.69 17.16 -8.12
C PRO A 171 -7.07 18.42 -7.52
N GLN A 172 -6.41 18.32 -6.36
CA GLN A 172 -5.83 19.45 -5.66
C GLN A 172 -4.36 19.17 -5.30
N ALA A 173 -3.51 20.19 -5.38
CA ALA A 173 -2.19 20.17 -4.74
C ALA A 173 -2.34 20.17 -3.21
N GLY A 174 -1.39 19.55 -2.51
CA GLY A 174 -1.44 19.38 -1.05
C GLY A 174 -0.76 18.09 -0.60
N PHE A 175 -1.30 17.47 0.44
CA PHE A 175 -0.77 16.24 1.03
C PHE A 175 -1.85 15.17 1.04
N TYR A 176 -1.56 14.03 0.41
CA TYR A 176 -2.40 12.85 0.44
C TYR A 176 -1.77 11.84 1.40
N ILE A 177 -2.59 11.17 2.20
CA ILE A 177 -2.11 10.30 3.28
C ILE A 177 -2.74 8.93 3.08
N LEU A 178 -1.94 7.98 2.63
CA LEU A 178 -2.33 6.57 2.57
C LEU A 178 -2.21 6.01 3.98
N GLN A 179 -3.30 5.48 4.51
CA GLN A 179 -3.33 4.93 5.86
C GLN A 179 -3.83 3.49 5.83
N TRP A 180 -3.04 2.60 6.45
CA TRP A 180 -3.47 1.25 6.81
C TRP A 180 -3.63 1.16 8.31
N ARG A 181 -4.77 0.68 8.78
CA ARG A 181 -5.05 0.56 10.22
C ARG A 181 -5.69 -0.77 10.56
N HIS A 182 -5.49 -1.20 11.81
CA HIS A 182 -6.16 -2.39 12.34
C HIS A 182 -7.56 -1.99 12.84
N LEU A 183 -8.61 -2.60 12.28
CA LEU A 183 -9.97 -2.42 12.74
C LEU A 183 -10.29 -3.43 13.85
N GLU A 184 -10.77 -2.92 14.99
CA GLU A 184 -11.25 -3.79 16.07
C GLU A 184 -12.70 -4.23 15.76
N SER A 185 -12.95 -5.54 15.77
CA SER A 185 -14.32 -6.03 15.77
C SER A 185 -14.99 -5.69 17.10
N VAL A 186 -16.19 -5.10 17.05
CA VAL A 186 -16.94 -4.57 18.21
C VAL A 186 -17.26 -5.66 19.27
N GLN A 187 -17.08 -6.93 18.96
CA GLN A 187 -17.59 -8.04 19.76
C GLN A 187 -16.61 -8.65 20.77
N ASN A 188 -15.31 -8.34 20.73
CA ASN A 188 -14.34 -8.92 21.68
C ASN A 188 -13.50 -7.85 22.38
N GLN A 189 -14.04 -7.27 23.46
CA GLN A 189 -13.23 -6.60 24.50
C GLN A 189 -12.47 -7.63 25.35
N SER A 190 -11.85 -8.63 24.74
CA SER A 190 -10.90 -9.49 25.44
C SER A 190 -9.63 -8.70 25.68
N PHE A 191 -9.33 -8.43 26.95
CA PHE A 191 -8.08 -7.86 27.45
C PHE A 191 -6.94 -8.86 27.27
N ASP A 192 -6.55 -9.16 26.03
CA ASP A 192 -5.32 -9.90 25.78
C ASP A 192 -4.14 -8.93 25.81
N PHE A 193 -3.34 -9.02 26.88
CA PHE A 193 -2.08 -8.27 27.05
C PHE A 193 -0.93 -8.90 26.26
N SER A 194 -1.20 -9.76 25.28
CA SER A 194 -0.14 -10.29 24.43
C SER A 194 0.49 -9.14 23.61
N LEU A 195 1.63 -8.65 24.11
CA LEU A 195 2.53 -7.70 23.40
C LEU A 195 2.95 -8.19 22.00
N SER A 196 2.59 -9.43 21.64
CA SER A 196 2.87 -10.10 20.38
C SER A 196 1.64 -10.32 19.47
N GLY A 197 0.40 -10.04 19.90
CA GLY A 197 -0.80 -10.67 19.33
C GLY A 197 -1.56 -9.94 18.21
N HIS A 198 -1.49 -8.60 18.13
CA HIS A 198 -2.37 -7.83 17.24
C HIS A 198 -1.60 -7.11 16.14
N LYS A 199 -0.90 -7.89 15.31
CA LYS A 199 -0.13 -7.39 14.18
C LYS A 199 -0.78 -7.77 12.85
N CYS A 200 -0.98 -6.78 12.00
CA CYS A 200 -1.13 -6.98 10.57
C CYS A 200 0.22 -6.70 9.90
N LYS A 201 0.58 -7.48 8.88
CA LYS A 201 1.78 -7.23 8.07
C LYS A 201 1.34 -6.97 6.64
N ILE A 202 1.84 -5.88 6.07
CA ILE A 202 1.60 -5.50 4.67
C ILE A 202 2.91 -5.49 3.88
N MET A 203 2.79 -5.69 2.58
CA MET A 203 3.79 -5.31 1.58
C MET A 203 3.10 -4.34 0.63
N TYR A 204 3.71 -3.19 0.35
CA TYR A 204 3.06 -2.15 -0.46
C TYR A 204 4.07 -1.39 -1.33
N TYR A 205 3.56 -0.86 -2.42
CA TYR A 205 4.22 0.11 -3.29
C TYR A 205 3.26 1.27 -3.53
N HIS A 206 3.82 2.47 -3.71
CA HIS A 206 3.05 3.62 -4.14
C HIS A 206 3.92 4.50 -5.03
N GLU A 207 3.28 5.20 -5.95
CA GLU A 207 3.95 6.10 -6.86
C GLU A 207 3.07 7.32 -7.13
N LEU A 208 3.70 8.47 -7.33
CA LEU A 208 3.01 9.67 -7.79
C LEU A 208 3.43 9.96 -9.23
N LEU A 209 2.50 9.78 -10.16
CA LEU A 209 2.68 10.08 -11.57
C LEU A 209 2.43 11.57 -11.79
N ASP A 210 3.36 12.25 -12.46
CA ASP A 210 3.23 13.67 -12.76
C ASP A 210 2.11 13.90 -13.78
N SER A 211 1.28 14.90 -13.53
CA SER A 211 0.32 15.48 -14.47
C SER A 211 0.87 15.72 -15.89
N LEU A 212 2.16 15.98 -16.02
CA LEU A 212 2.83 16.21 -17.31
C LEU A 212 3.04 14.93 -18.14
N ASP A 213 3.05 13.77 -17.49
CA ASP A 213 3.34 12.48 -18.13
C ASP A 213 2.12 11.83 -18.80
N PHE A 214 0.92 12.38 -18.60
CA PHE A 214 -0.31 11.87 -19.20
C PHE A 214 -1.20 12.94 -19.83
N ARG A 215 -1.82 12.59 -20.96
CA ARG A 215 -2.91 13.38 -21.54
C ARG A 215 -4.21 12.98 -20.85
N GLN A 216 -4.83 13.91 -20.12
CA GLN A 216 -6.19 13.74 -19.62
C GLN A 216 -7.13 13.43 -20.80
N VAL A 217 -7.74 12.24 -20.79
CA VAL A 217 -8.89 11.93 -21.64
C VAL A 217 -10.12 12.16 -20.77
N ASN A 218 -10.96 13.10 -21.18
CA ASN A 218 -12.12 13.59 -20.44
C ASN A 218 -13.00 12.45 -19.85
N ASP A 219 -13.50 12.69 -18.63
CA ASP A 219 -14.63 12.02 -17.95
C ASP A 219 -14.45 10.65 -17.27
N SER A 220 -13.24 10.25 -16.84
CA SER A 220 -13.11 9.07 -15.95
C SER A 220 -12.02 9.24 -14.90
N THR A 221 -12.42 9.57 -13.67
CA THR A 221 -11.54 9.82 -12.49
C THR A 221 -10.87 8.55 -11.94
N LYS A 222 -11.00 7.39 -12.59
CA LYS A 222 -10.37 6.13 -12.16
C LYS A 222 -9.56 5.52 -13.29
N PHE A 223 -8.25 5.45 -13.09
CA PHE A 223 -7.36 4.66 -13.92
C PHE A 223 -7.14 3.31 -13.23
N TYR A 224 -7.75 2.24 -13.74
CA TYR A 224 -7.33 0.90 -13.36
C TYR A 224 -6.06 0.59 -14.16
N LEU A 225 -4.89 0.65 -13.51
CA LEU A 225 -3.71 -0.02 -14.05
C LEU A 225 -4.02 -1.52 -14.00
N ILE A 226 -3.96 -2.16 -15.17
CA ILE A 226 -4.12 -3.61 -15.34
C ILE A 226 -2.77 -4.28 -15.09
#